data_AF-A0A2G6HHY3-F1
#
_entry.id   AF-A0A2G6HHY3-F1
#
_cell.length_a   1.000
_cell.length_b   1.000
_cell.length_c   1.000
_cell.angle_alpha   90.00
_cell.angle_beta   90.00
_cell.angle_gamma   90.00
#
_symmetry.space_group_name_H-M   'P 1'
#
loop_
_entity.id
_entity.type
_entity.pdbx_description
1 polymer ?
#
loop_
_entity_poly.entity_id
_entity_poly.type
_entity_poly.pdbx_seq_one_letter_code
_entity_poly.pdbx_strand_id
1 'polypeptide(L)'
;REKDGSACKEGIGLLRQVLAKRAPDEDLDRLLSQSNLERVIKASGGLFRDLFRMVAALLLKSGELPLGTTEIDNVERQHRATAATGLSKEQWEILADVQQTNQLLVPRELSAEAWGLQALGAVLCYRNGSVDWYGVHPLLDPLVPGPDTQS
;
A
#
# COMPACT_ATOMS: atom_id res chain seq x y z
N ARG A 1 -0.81 -4.55 -7.96
CA ARG A 1 -1.34 -5.94 -7.86
C ARG A 1 -2.03 -6.25 -9.17
N GLU A 2 -2.38 -7.50 -9.44
CA GLU A 2 -3.36 -7.84 -10.48
C GLU A 2 -4.78 -7.81 -9.88
N LYS A 3 -5.79 -7.76 -10.75
CA LYS A 3 -7.20 -7.67 -10.32
C LYS A 3 -7.65 -8.87 -9.50
N ASP A 4 -7.07 -10.04 -9.73
CA ASP A 4 -7.32 -11.28 -8.96
C ASP A 4 -6.63 -11.29 -7.58
N GLY A 5 -5.98 -10.19 -7.19
CA GLY A 5 -5.23 -10.06 -5.94
C GLY A 5 -3.79 -10.58 -6.01
N SER A 6 -3.37 -11.19 -7.12
CA SER A 6 -2.01 -11.70 -7.28
C SER A 6 -0.98 -10.56 -7.42
N ALA A 7 0.28 -10.91 -7.24
CA ALA A 7 1.38 -9.97 -7.34
C ALA A 7 1.66 -9.59 -8.81
N CYS A 8 1.63 -8.30 -9.12
CA CYS A 8 2.09 -7.79 -10.42
C CYS A 8 3.62 -7.83 -10.47
N LYS A 9 4.17 -8.92 -11.03
CA LYS A 9 5.62 -9.17 -11.04
C LYS A 9 6.41 -8.10 -11.80
N GLU A 10 5.88 -7.63 -12.92
CA GLU A 10 6.49 -6.58 -13.72
C GLU A 10 6.62 -5.28 -12.94
N GLY A 11 5.52 -4.80 -12.33
CA GLY A 11 5.52 -3.59 -11.51
C GLY A 11 6.46 -3.69 -10.31
N ILE A 12 6.50 -4.85 -9.63
CA ILE A 12 7.44 -5.10 -8.54
C ILE A 12 8.89 -5.01 -9.03
N GLY A 13 9.19 -5.60 -10.19
CA GLY A 13 10.52 -5.54 -10.80
C GLY A 13 10.96 -4.11 -11.12
N LEU A 14 10.05 -3.28 -11.66
CA LEU A 14 10.32 -1.87 -11.94
C LEU A 14 10.57 -1.05 -10.67
N LEU A 15 9.75 -1.24 -9.63
CA LEU A 15 9.93 -0.54 -8.35
C LEU A 15 11.26 -0.91 -7.67
N ARG A 16 11.67 -2.17 -7.79
CA ARG A 16 13.00 -2.62 -7.36
C ARG A 16 14.12 -1.89 -8.09
N GLN A 17 14.04 -1.72 -9.41
CA GLN A 17 15.05 -0.97 -10.17
C GLN A 17 15.15 0.49 -9.72
N VAL A 18 14.02 1.14 -9.48
CA VAL A 18 13.99 2.52 -8.98
C VAL A 18 14.68 2.65 -7.62
N LEU A 19 14.46 1.69 -6.72
CA LEU A 19 15.13 1.66 -5.41
C LEU A 19 16.64 1.37 -5.56
N ALA A 20 17.03 0.47 -6.46
CA ALA A 20 18.44 0.16 -6.69
C ALA A 20 19.22 1.40 -7.12
N LYS A 21 18.65 2.23 -8.02
CA LYS A 21 19.26 3.50 -8.43
C LYS A 21 19.46 4.52 -7.30
N ARG A 22 18.85 4.31 -6.14
CA ARG A 22 18.98 5.17 -4.96
C ARG A 22 19.77 4.52 -3.83
N ALA A 23 20.11 3.24 -3.95
CA ALA A 23 20.92 2.54 -2.98
C ALA A 23 22.41 2.86 -3.20
N PRO A 24 23.23 2.88 -2.14
CA PRO A 24 24.68 2.96 -2.28
C PRO A 24 25.21 1.82 -3.16
N ASP A 25 26.04 2.15 -4.14
CA ASP A 25 26.62 1.19 -5.09
C ASP A 25 25.57 0.37 -5.88
N GLU A 26 24.33 0.85 -5.94
CA GLU A 26 23.16 0.15 -6.48
C GLU A 26 22.84 -1.20 -5.79
N ASP A 27 23.38 -1.44 -4.59
CA ASP A 27 23.23 -2.67 -3.84
C ASP A 27 22.16 -2.54 -2.75
N LEU A 28 20.96 -3.06 -3.06
CA LEU A 28 19.82 -3.04 -2.13
C LEU A 28 19.97 -4.02 -0.97
N ASP A 29 20.72 -5.11 -1.13
CA ASP A 29 20.85 -6.14 -0.10
C ASP A 29 21.67 -5.62 1.11
N ARG A 30 22.42 -4.54 0.91
CA ARG A 30 23.04 -3.78 2.00
C ARG A 30 22.04 -3.04 2.88
N LEU A 31 20.84 -2.75 2.39
CA LEU A 31 19.82 -1.98 3.10
C LEU A 31 18.69 -2.89 3.60
N LEU A 32 18.18 -3.73 2.72
CA LEU A 32 17.02 -4.61 2.93
C LEU A 32 17.28 -5.93 2.23
N SER A 33 17.06 -7.05 2.92
CA SER A 33 17.06 -8.35 2.26
C SER A 33 16.00 -8.41 1.15
N GLN A 34 16.20 -9.29 0.17
CA GLN A 34 15.26 -9.50 -0.94
C GLN A 34 13.80 -9.68 -0.51
N SER A 35 13.56 -10.49 0.53
CA SER A 35 12.21 -10.73 1.05
C SER A 35 11.59 -9.48 1.69
N ASN A 36 12.40 -8.72 2.42
CA ASN A 36 12.01 -7.48 3.07
C ASN A 36 11.73 -6.37 2.07
N LEU A 37 12.55 -6.27 1.03
CA LEU A 37 12.34 -5.36 -0.10
C LEU A 37 11.01 -5.64 -0.80
N GLU A 38 10.76 -6.91 -1.15
CA GLU A 38 9.50 -7.30 -1.81
C GLU A 38 8.29 -6.99 -0.92
N ARG A 39 8.40 -7.23 0.39
CA ARG A 39 7.37 -6.89 1.38
C ARG A 39 7.08 -5.39 1.40
N VAL A 40 8.10 -4.54 1.49
CA VAL A 40 7.94 -3.07 1.49
C VAL A 40 7.31 -2.58 0.19
N ILE A 41 7.74 -3.11 -0.96
CA ILE A 41 7.15 -2.79 -2.27
C ILE A 41 5.66 -3.15 -2.29
N LYS A 42 5.29 -4.36 -1.84
CA LYS A 42 3.88 -4.79 -1.77
C LYS A 42 3.06 -3.92 -0.82
N ALA A 43 3.62 -3.56 0.34
CA ALA A 43 2.95 -2.74 1.35
C ALA A 43 2.67 -1.30 0.84
N SER A 44 3.52 -0.77 -0.04
CA SER A 44 3.35 0.58 -0.62
C SER A 44 2.18 0.73 -1.60
N GLY A 45 1.54 -0.37 -2.02
CA GLY A 45 0.51 -0.34 -3.06
C GLY A 45 1.02 0.04 -4.45
N GLY A 46 2.34 0.14 -4.64
CA GLY A 46 2.95 0.65 -5.87
C GLY A 46 2.97 2.18 -5.96
N LEU A 47 2.57 2.89 -4.90
CA LEU A 47 2.70 4.34 -4.82
C LEU A 47 4.14 4.71 -4.46
N PHE A 48 4.84 5.43 -5.35
CA PHE A 48 6.19 5.93 -5.07
C PHE A 48 6.26 6.77 -3.79
N ARG A 49 5.24 7.59 -3.55
CA ARG A 49 5.14 8.41 -2.33
C ARG A 49 5.23 7.54 -1.07
N ASP A 50 4.44 6.48 -1.00
CA ASP A 50 4.43 5.60 0.18
C ASP A 50 5.65 4.69 0.22
N LEU A 51 6.13 4.20 -0.93
CA LEU A 51 7.36 3.44 -1.02
C LEU A 51 8.56 4.21 -0.45
N PHE A 52 8.79 5.43 -0.93
CA PHE A 52 9.90 6.25 -0.44
C PHE A 52 9.71 6.69 1.01
N ARG A 53 8.47 6.96 1.45
CA ARG A 53 8.18 7.29 2.84
C ARG A 53 8.52 6.12 3.77
N MET A 54 8.14 4.89 3.40
CA MET A 54 8.46 3.69 4.18
C MET A 54 9.96 3.42 4.21
N VAL A 55 10.64 3.49 3.06
CA VAL A 55 12.10 3.31 2.98
C VAL A 55 12.84 4.38 3.79
N ALA A 56 12.42 5.64 3.73
CA ALA A 56 13.00 6.70 4.54
C ALA A 56 12.78 6.45 6.04
N ALA A 57 11.57 6.05 6.46
CA ALA A 57 11.27 5.73 7.85
C ALA A 57 12.11 4.54 8.38
N LEU A 58 12.41 3.59 7.51
CA LEU A 58 13.28 2.45 7.80
C LEU A 58 14.74 2.87 7.97
N LEU A 59 15.28 3.67 7.05
CA LEU A 59 16.69 4.09 7.05
C LEU A 59 17.01 5.16 8.11
N LEU A 60 16.04 5.99 8.49
CA LEU A 60 16.22 7.01 9.54
C LEU A 60 16.20 6.43 10.96
N LYS A 61 15.73 5.19 11.14
CA LYS A 61 15.88 4.49 12.42
C LYS A 61 17.32 4.06 12.58
N SER A 62 17.94 4.44 13.70
CA SER A 62 19.26 3.93 14.11
C SER A 62 19.16 2.43 14.33
N GLY A 63 19.66 1.65 13.37
CA GLY A 63 19.69 0.19 13.41
C GLY A 63 20.82 -0.36 12.55
N GLU A 64 21.22 -1.59 12.82
CA GLU A 64 22.17 -2.29 11.97
C GLU A 64 21.51 -2.62 10.62
N LEU A 65 22.30 -2.50 9.56
CA LEU A 65 21.91 -2.85 8.20
C LEU A 65 22.48 -4.23 7.84
N PRO A 66 21.76 -5.05 7.05
CA PRO A 66 20.42 -4.81 6.51
C PRO A 66 19.33 -4.89 7.57
N LEU A 67 18.26 -4.13 7.38
CA LEU A 67 17.17 -4.04 8.36
C LEU A 67 16.41 -5.36 8.51
N GLY A 68 16.06 -5.67 9.75
CA GLY A 68 15.30 -6.85 10.13
C GLY A 68 13.80 -6.73 9.84
N THR A 69 13.09 -7.84 10.04
CA THR A 69 11.64 -7.92 9.89
C THR A 69 10.90 -7.06 10.93
N THR A 70 11.46 -6.93 12.14
CA THR A 70 10.89 -6.15 13.25
C THR A 70 10.79 -4.66 12.91
N GLU A 71 11.79 -4.10 12.24
CA GLU A 71 11.78 -2.70 11.80
C GLU A 71 10.66 -2.46 10.78
N ILE A 72 10.47 -3.41 9.87
CA ILE A 72 9.43 -3.37 8.84
C ILE A 72 8.04 -3.50 9.45
N ASP A 73 7.84 -4.44 10.37
CA ASP A 73 6.57 -4.58 11.10
C ASP A 73 6.17 -3.27 11.79
N ASN A 74 7.15 -2.60 12.41
CA ASN A 74 6.91 -1.32 13.08
C ASN A 74 6.57 -0.19 12.11
N VAL A 75 7.26 -0.10 10.96
CA VAL A 75 6.96 0.92 9.94
C VAL A 75 5.61 0.68 9.30
N GLU A 76 5.28 -0.57 8.94
CA GLU A 76 3.96 -0.94 8.42
C GLU A 76 2.85 -0.62 9.44
N ARG A 77 3.03 -0.98 10.72
CA ARG A 77 2.07 -0.66 11.78
C ARG A 77 1.85 0.84 11.91
N GLN A 78 2.92 1.62 11.94
CA GLN A 78 2.84 3.08 12.08
C GLN A 78 2.14 3.71 10.87
N HIS A 79 2.51 3.30 9.66
CA HIS A 79 1.89 3.81 8.44
C HIS A 79 0.42 3.43 8.35
N ARG A 80 0.06 2.19 8.72
CA ARG A 80 -1.32 1.73 8.81
C ARG A 80 -2.13 2.57 9.79
N ALA A 81 -1.60 2.79 11.00
CA ALA A 81 -2.26 3.60 12.01
C ALA A 81 -2.51 5.03 11.50
N THR A 82 -1.51 5.65 10.88
CA THR A 82 -1.65 6.98 10.28
C THR A 82 -2.66 7.00 9.13
N ALA A 83 -2.65 6.00 8.25
CA ALA A 83 -3.58 5.94 7.12
C ALA A 83 -5.04 5.71 7.56
N ALA A 84 -5.24 4.97 8.64
CA ALA A 84 -6.56 4.72 9.23
C ALA A 84 -7.07 5.89 10.07
N THR A 85 -6.17 6.74 10.57
CA THR A 85 -6.52 7.88 11.42
C THR A 85 -7.34 8.89 10.64
N GLY A 86 -8.53 9.21 11.16
CA GLY A 86 -9.39 10.24 10.57
C GLY A 86 -10.28 9.77 9.42
N LEU A 87 -10.28 8.47 9.10
CA LEU A 87 -11.27 7.91 8.18
C LEU A 87 -12.65 7.88 8.84
N SER A 88 -13.65 8.43 8.16
CA SER A 88 -15.05 8.40 8.60
C SER A 88 -15.67 7.01 8.45
N LYS A 89 -16.86 6.81 9.02
CA LYS A 89 -17.60 5.54 8.89
C LYS A 89 -17.95 5.26 7.43
N GLU A 90 -18.45 6.27 6.72
CA GLU A 90 -18.81 6.20 5.31
C GLU A 90 -17.59 5.84 4.45
N GLN A 91 -16.41 6.36 4.79
CA GLN A 91 -15.17 6.01 4.11
C GLN A 91 -14.78 4.55 4.33
N TRP A 92 -14.98 3.99 5.53
CA TRP A 92 -14.78 2.56 5.77
C TRP A 92 -15.75 1.68 5.00
N GLU A 93 -17.01 2.09 4.89
CA GLU A 93 -18.03 1.40 4.07
C GLU A 93 -17.61 1.39 2.59
N ILE A 94 -17.15 2.53 2.04
CA ILE A 94 -16.63 2.61 0.68
C ILE A 94 -15.41 1.69 0.49
N LEU A 95 -14.49 1.62 1.47
CA LEU A 95 -13.33 0.71 1.39
C LEU A 95 -13.77 -0.76 1.34
N ALA A 96 -14.78 -1.15 2.12
CA ALA A 96 -15.33 -2.50 2.08
C ALA A 96 -15.94 -2.82 0.70
N ASP A 97 -16.73 -1.90 0.14
CA ASP A 97 -17.32 -2.06 -1.19
C ASP A 97 -16.24 -2.18 -2.28
N VAL A 98 -15.19 -1.35 -2.23
CA VAL A 98 -14.06 -1.42 -3.16
C VAL A 98 -13.32 -2.75 -3.03
N GLN A 99 -13.11 -3.25 -1.81
CA GLN A 99 -12.44 -4.53 -1.57
C GLN A 99 -13.23 -5.70 -2.18
N GLN A 100 -14.56 -5.65 -2.12
CA GLN A 100 -15.42 -6.71 -2.64
C GLN A 100 -15.61 -6.63 -4.16
N THR A 101 -15.75 -5.42 -4.71
CA THR A 101 -16.19 -5.23 -6.12
C THR A 101 -15.06 -4.88 -7.08
N ASN A 102 -13.91 -4.44 -6.55
CA ASN A 102 -12.84 -3.79 -7.30
C ASN A 102 -13.28 -2.54 -8.09
N GLN A 103 -14.35 -1.89 -7.65
CA GLN A 103 -14.93 -0.70 -8.27
C GLN A 103 -15.07 0.42 -7.25
N LEU A 104 -14.86 1.67 -7.67
CA LEU A 104 -15.14 2.86 -6.87
C LEU A 104 -16.44 3.49 -7.39
N LEU A 105 -17.56 2.86 -7.06
CA LEU A 105 -18.91 3.34 -7.40
C LEU A 105 -19.61 3.71 -6.12
N VAL A 106 -19.93 5.00 -5.97
CA VAL A 106 -20.62 5.52 -4.80
C VAL A 106 -21.81 6.38 -5.22
N PRO A 107 -22.87 6.49 -4.39
CA PRO A 107 -23.90 7.49 -4.57
C PRO A 107 -23.31 8.90 -4.68
N ARG A 108 -24.04 9.81 -5.33
CA ARG A 108 -23.58 11.18 -5.57
C ARG A 108 -23.23 11.91 -4.27
N GLU A 109 -23.99 11.61 -3.22
CA GLU A 109 -23.86 12.20 -1.88
C GLU A 109 -22.52 11.84 -1.22
N LEU A 110 -21.95 10.68 -1.57
CA LEU A 110 -20.67 10.18 -1.05
C LEU A 110 -19.48 10.46 -1.99
N SER A 111 -19.69 11.28 -3.02
CA SER A 111 -18.62 11.56 -3.99
C SER A 111 -17.45 12.28 -3.34
N ALA A 112 -17.66 13.19 -2.39
CA ALA A 112 -16.56 13.89 -1.73
C ALA A 112 -15.66 12.91 -0.94
N GLU A 113 -16.27 11.92 -0.29
CA GLU A 113 -15.63 10.89 0.51
C GLU A 113 -14.78 9.95 -0.37
N ALA A 114 -15.34 9.51 -1.50
CA ALA A 114 -14.62 8.69 -2.48
C ALA A 114 -13.42 9.43 -3.08
N TRP A 115 -13.57 10.72 -3.39
CA TRP A 115 -12.46 11.56 -3.88
C TRP A 115 -11.41 11.77 -2.78
N GLY A 116 -11.83 11.97 -1.53
CA GLY A 116 -10.94 12.06 -0.38
C GLY A 116 -10.11 10.79 -0.19
N LEU A 117 -10.72 9.61 -0.32
CA LEU A 117 -10.02 8.33 -0.25
C LEU A 117 -8.96 8.16 -1.33
N GLN A 118 -9.24 8.60 -2.57
CA GLN A 118 -8.23 8.59 -3.63
C GLN A 118 -7.10 9.59 -3.37
N ALA A 119 -7.42 10.82 -2.93
CA ALA A 119 -6.42 11.84 -2.63
C ALA A 119 -5.47 11.43 -1.50
N LEU A 120 -6.01 10.78 -0.47
CA LEU A 120 -5.24 10.18 0.62
C LEU A 120 -4.42 8.97 0.16
N GLY A 121 -4.77 8.35 -0.96
CA GLY A 121 -4.18 7.10 -1.44
C GLY A 121 -4.69 5.87 -0.70
N ALA A 122 -5.84 5.97 -0.02
CA ALA A 122 -6.52 4.85 0.64
C ALA A 122 -7.24 3.94 -0.37
N VAL A 123 -7.69 4.50 -1.50
CA VAL A 123 -8.15 3.76 -2.68
C VAL A 123 -7.18 4.01 -3.84
N LEU A 124 -6.77 2.94 -4.50
CA LEU A 124 -5.81 2.94 -5.59
C LEU A 124 -6.50 2.61 -6.90
N CYS A 125 -6.16 3.32 -7.97
CA CYS A 125 -6.59 3.03 -9.33
C CYS A 125 -5.46 2.28 -10.06
N TYR A 126 -5.75 1.05 -10.47
CA TYR A 126 -4.82 0.18 -11.20
C TYR A 126 -5.17 0.16 -12.67
N ARG A 127 -4.17 0.47 -13.51
CA ARG A 127 -4.31 0.62 -14.97
C ARG A 127 -3.64 -0.51 -15.77
N ASN A 128 -3.43 -1.65 -15.14
CA ASN A 128 -2.77 -2.83 -15.72
C ASN A 128 -3.76 -3.85 -16.33
N GLY A 129 -5.06 -3.58 -16.26
CA GLY A 129 -6.11 -4.41 -16.86
C GLY A 129 -6.61 -3.86 -18.20
N SER A 130 -7.55 -4.58 -18.82
CA SER A 130 -8.29 -4.09 -20.00
C SER A 130 -9.20 -2.90 -19.68
N VAL A 131 -9.62 -2.79 -18.43
CA VAL A 131 -10.31 -1.65 -17.84
C VAL A 131 -9.65 -1.34 -16.50
N ASP A 132 -9.59 -0.06 -16.15
CA ASP A 132 -9.13 0.38 -14.84
C ASP A 132 -9.97 -0.28 -13.74
N TRP A 133 -9.30 -0.69 -12.68
CA TRP A 133 -9.94 -1.27 -11.51
C TRP A 133 -9.40 -0.63 -10.23
N TYR A 134 -10.16 -0.78 -9.15
CA TYR A 134 -9.86 -0.13 -7.88
C TYR A 134 -9.56 -1.16 -6.81
N GLY A 135 -8.64 -0.81 -5.91
CA GLY A 135 -8.34 -1.62 -4.75
C GLY A 135 -8.05 -0.76 -3.54
N VAL A 136 -8.26 -1.33 -2.37
CA VAL A 136 -7.87 -0.72 -1.11
C VAL A 136 -6.33 -0.70 -1.01
N HIS A 137 -5.80 0.32 -0.36
CA HIS A 137 -4.37 0.40 -0.10
C HIS A 137 -3.93 -0.80 0.77
N PRO A 138 -2.84 -1.53 0.41
CA PRO A 138 -2.43 -2.77 1.09
C PRO A 138 -2.30 -2.69 2.61
N LEU A 139 -1.87 -1.55 3.14
CA LEU A 139 -1.77 -1.34 4.59
C LEU A 139 -3.13 -1.25 5.29
N LEU A 140 -4.18 -0.82 4.59
CA LEU A 140 -5.55 -0.73 5.10
C LEU A 140 -6.33 -2.04 4.90
N ASP A 141 -5.98 -2.87 3.92
CA ASP A 141 -6.64 -4.16 3.65
C ASP A 141 -6.98 -4.98 4.91
N PRO A 142 -6.06 -5.15 5.90
CA PRO A 142 -6.33 -5.97 7.08
C PRO A 142 -7.30 -5.33 8.09
N LEU A 143 -7.62 -4.03 7.92
CA LEU A 143 -8.52 -3.29 8.79
C LEU A 143 -9.92 -3.16 8.20
N VAL A 144 -10.07 -3.36 6.89
CA VAL A 144 -11.38 -3.33 6.25
C VAL A 144 -12.16 -4.54 6.74
N PRO A 145 -13.38 -4.34 7.31
CA PRO A 145 -14.20 -5.46 7.76
C PRO A 145 -14.48 -6.38 6.57
N GLY A 146 -14.10 -7.66 6.72
CA GLY A 146 -14.52 -8.67 5.76
C GLY A 146 -16.04 -8.87 5.83
N PRO A 147 -16.66 -9.46 4.79
CA PRO A 147 -18.10 -9.72 4.75
C PRO A 147 -18.61 -10.53 5.96
N ASP A 148 -17.75 -11.29 6.64
CA ASP A 148 -18.10 -12.16 7.77
C ASP A 148 -17.97 -11.49 9.16
N THR A 149 -17.65 -10.20 9.22
CA THR A 149 -17.39 -9.49 10.51
C THR A 149 -18.61 -8.71 11.03
N GLN A 150 -19.75 -8.77 10.34
CA GLN A 150 -21.02 -8.21 10.79
C GLN A 150 -21.94 -9.34 11.27
N SER A 151 -21.83 -9.72 12.54
CA SER A 151 -22.77 -10.59 13.25
C SER A 151 -22.93 -10.12 14.68
#